data_AF-A0A7K2ZQ63-F1
#
_entry.id   AF-A0A7K2ZQ63-F1
#
_cell.length_a   1.000
_cell.length_b   1.000
_cell.length_c   1.000
_cell.angle_alpha   90.00
_cell.angle_beta   90.00
_cell.angle_gamma   90.00
#
_symmetry.space_group_name_H-M   'P 1'
#
loop_
_entity.id
_entity.type
_entity.pdbx_description
1 polymer ?
#
loop_
_entity_poly.entity_id
_entity_poly.type
_entity_poly.pdbx_seq_one_letter_code
_entity_poly.pdbx_strand_id
1 'polypeptide(L)'
;MTSADKWTPDHLMDPATRAIHLEQRRAQLLPIVDDLRRLAREMEAELKEMESIEGDFPGQAMLRAWRVGKPLFKAADDIDQALVDLVSFNARYQKAYEELPVNREEKRRRKALAKAGQPEAIESGPTGTVPAQKQEFGDVFDGLKRGA
;
A
#
# COMPACT_ATOMS: atom_id res chain seq x y z
N MET A 1 4.01 -33.86 -5.83
CA MET A 1 3.86 -32.47 -5.36
C MET A 1 3.41 -32.51 -3.92
N THR A 2 4.36 -32.43 -2.99
CA THR A 2 4.08 -32.39 -1.56
C THR A 2 3.46 -31.04 -1.20
N SER A 3 2.71 -30.97 -0.10
CA SER A 3 2.08 -29.73 0.38
C SER A 3 3.08 -28.60 0.65
N ALA A 4 4.38 -28.91 0.74
CA ALA A 4 5.48 -27.96 0.84
C ALA A 4 5.73 -27.13 -0.43
N ASP A 5 5.31 -27.62 -1.61
CA ASP A 5 5.43 -26.88 -2.88
C ASP A 5 4.25 -25.93 -3.13
N LYS A 6 3.21 -25.97 -2.30
CA LYS A 6 1.99 -25.20 -2.49
C LYS A 6 2.04 -23.94 -1.63
N TRP A 7 1.69 -22.82 -2.25
CA TRP A 7 1.53 -21.53 -1.60
C TRP A 7 0.57 -21.64 -0.40
N THR A 8 1.11 -21.53 0.81
CA THR A 8 0.29 -21.33 2.01
C THR A 8 0.64 -19.98 2.64
N PRO A 9 -0.33 -19.31 3.30
CA PRO A 9 -0.08 -18.06 4.03
C PRO A 9 1.06 -18.15 5.04
N ASP A 10 1.34 -19.35 5.58
CA ASP A 10 2.40 -19.58 6.56
C ASP A 10 3.78 -19.17 6.04
N HIS A 11 4.06 -19.42 4.75
CA HIS A 11 5.31 -19.06 4.10
C HIS A 11 5.51 -17.53 3.97
N LEU A 12 4.43 -16.76 4.07
CA LEU A 12 4.49 -15.29 4.06
C LEU A 12 4.73 -14.70 5.46
N MET A 13 4.57 -15.49 6.53
CA MET A 13 4.82 -15.03 7.89
C MET A 13 6.31 -15.00 8.24
N ASP A 14 7.10 -15.94 7.69
CA ASP A 14 8.55 -15.96 7.85
C ASP A 14 9.23 -14.92 6.93
N PRO A 15 10.07 -14.01 7.44
CA PRO A 15 10.66 -12.94 6.63
C PRO A 15 11.53 -13.45 5.47
N ALA A 16 12.36 -14.47 5.72
CA ALA A 16 13.28 -14.99 4.72
C ALA A 16 12.53 -15.70 3.59
N THR A 17 11.58 -16.55 3.97
CA THR A 17 10.73 -17.31 3.04
C THR A 17 9.82 -16.37 2.25
N ARG A 18 9.21 -15.36 2.89
CA ARG A 18 8.43 -14.30 2.22
C ARG A 18 9.26 -13.57 1.18
N ALA A 19 10.47 -13.11 1.53
CA ALA A 19 11.34 -12.38 0.60
C ALA A 19 11.69 -13.22 -0.64
N ILE A 20 12.06 -14.49 -0.44
CA ILE A 20 12.37 -15.42 -1.53
C ILE A 20 11.15 -15.60 -2.44
N HIS A 21 9.96 -15.81 -1.88
CA HIS A 21 8.76 -16.02 -2.69
C HIS A 21 8.33 -14.79 -3.47
N LEU A 22 8.41 -13.60 -2.87
CA LEU A 22 8.10 -12.37 -3.58
C LEU A 22 9.08 -12.15 -4.73
N GLU A 23 10.37 -12.41 -4.52
CA GLU A 23 11.38 -12.32 -5.57
C GLU A 23 11.15 -13.32 -6.70
N GLN A 24 10.80 -14.57 -6.37
CA GLN A 24 10.42 -15.58 -7.36
C GLN A 24 9.24 -15.13 -8.23
N ARG A 25 8.22 -14.49 -7.65
CA ARG A 25 7.09 -13.96 -8.43
C ARG A 25 7.47 -12.78 -9.29
N ARG A 26 8.33 -11.89 -8.80
CA ARG A 26 8.86 -10.79 -9.60
C ARG A 26 9.64 -11.32 -10.81
N ALA A 27 10.52 -12.30 -10.59
CA ALA A 27 11.28 -12.95 -11.66
C ALA A 27 10.39 -13.65 -12.71
N GLN A 28 9.22 -14.14 -12.32
CA GLN A 28 8.26 -14.75 -13.24
C GLN A 28 7.43 -13.71 -14.02
N LEU A 29 7.04 -12.61 -13.37
CA LEU A 29 6.16 -11.61 -13.97
C LEU A 29 6.91 -10.60 -14.84
N LEU A 30 8.16 -10.26 -14.51
CA LEU A 30 8.95 -9.27 -15.26
C LEU A 30 9.07 -9.61 -16.76
N PRO A 31 9.47 -10.84 -17.16
CA PRO A 31 9.54 -11.19 -18.58
C PRO A 31 8.18 -11.10 -19.29
N ILE A 32 7.09 -11.41 -18.59
CA ILE A 32 5.73 -11.35 -19.13
C ILE A 32 5.33 -9.90 -19.42
N VAL A 33 5.67 -8.95 -18.54
CA VAL A 33 5.43 -7.52 -18.77
C VAL A 33 6.17 -7.06 -20.02
N ASP A 34 7.46 -7.39 -20.12
CA ASP A 34 8.30 -6.99 -21.25
C ASP A 34 7.78 -7.55 -22.58
N ASP A 35 7.40 -8.83 -22.60
CA ASP A 35 6.81 -9.48 -23.76
C ASP A 35 5.47 -8.87 -24.14
N LEU A 36 4.58 -8.62 -23.17
CA LEU A 36 3.29 -7.97 -23.45
C LEU A 36 3.47 -6.55 -23.97
N ARG A 37 4.42 -5.78 -23.44
CA ARG A 37 4.72 -4.43 -23.95
C ARG A 37 5.28 -4.47 -25.36
N ARG A 38 6.14 -5.44 -25.66
CA ARG A 38 6.66 -5.66 -27.01
C ARG A 38 5.53 -5.99 -27.99
N LEU A 39 4.71 -6.99 -27.67
CA LEU A 39 3.55 -7.39 -28.49
C LEU A 39 2.54 -6.25 -28.65
N ALA A 40 2.28 -5.47 -27.61
CA ALA A 40 1.37 -4.32 -27.68
C ALA A 40 1.85 -3.27 -28.69
N ARG A 41 3.16 -2.99 -28.74
CA ARG A 41 3.74 -2.05 -29.70
C ARG A 41 3.73 -2.58 -31.13
N GLU A 42 4.07 -3.85 -31.31
CA GLU A 42 4.01 -4.52 -32.62
C GLU A 42 2.58 -4.48 -33.17
N MET A 43 1.60 -4.84 -32.33
CA MET A 43 0.20 -4.82 -32.73
C MET A 43 -0.32 -3.39 -32.94
N GLU A 44 0.07 -2.42 -32.12
CA GLU A 44 -0.30 -1.03 -32.35
C GLU A 44 0.21 -0.52 -33.70
N ALA A 45 1.44 -0.88 -34.07
CA ALA A 45 2.01 -0.52 -35.36
C ALA A 45 1.21 -1.15 -36.51
N GLU A 46 0.97 -2.46 -36.46
CA GLU A 46 0.15 -3.15 -37.48
C GLU A 46 -1.26 -2.56 -37.60
N LEU A 47 -1.95 -2.28 -36.48
CA LEU A 47 -3.29 -1.71 -36.50
C LEU A 47 -3.33 -0.29 -37.10
N LYS A 48 -2.24 0.49 -37.01
CA LYS A 48 -2.15 1.83 -37.60
C LYS A 48 -1.93 1.79 -39.11
N GLU A 49 -1.24 0.76 -39.60
CA GLU A 49 -1.02 0.56 -41.04
C GLU A 49 -2.23 -0.07 -41.75
N MET A 50 -3.22 -0.59 -41.00
CA MET A 50 -4.45 -1.12 -41.60
C MET A 50 -5.28 -0.01 -42.25
N GLU A 51 -5.71 -0.28 -43.47
CA GLU A 51 -6.57 0.61 -44.24
C GLU A 51 -7.93 0.86 -43.55
N SER A 52 -8.52 2.01 -43.85
CA SER A 52 -9.91 2.29 -43.48
C SER A 52 -10.85 1.27 -44.11
N ILE A 53 -11.86 0.85 -43.35
CA ILE A 53 -12.92 -0.02 -43.85
C ILE A 53 -13.90 0.85 -44.65
N GLU A 54 -14.52 0.27 -45.69
CA GLU A 54 -15.56 0.95 -46.45
C GLU A 54 -16.68 1.46 -45.53
N GLY A 55 -17.02 2.74 -45.66
CA GLY A 55 -18.02 3.41 -44.81
C GLY A 55 -17.46 4.02 -43.51
N ASP A 56 -16.17 3.90 -43.23
CA ASP A 56 -15.54 4.60 -42.10
C ASP A 56 -15.66 6.13 -42.28
N PHE A 57 -16.19 6.80 -41.25
CA PHE A 57 -16.06 8.26 -41.14
C PHE A 57 -14.63 8.67 -40.76
N PRO A 58 -14.23 9.94 -41.00
CA PRO A 58 -12.90 10.43 -40.63
C PRO A 58 -12.54 10.10 -39.17
N GLY A 59 -11.38 9.45 -38.98
CA GLY A 59 -10.87 9.06 -37.66
C GLY A 59 -11.44 7.76 -37.06
N GLN A 60 -12.46 7.13 -37.67
CA GLN A 60 -13.01 5.87 -37.15
C GLN A 60 -12.00 4.72 -37.21
N ALA A 61 -11.18 4.65 -38.27
CA ALA A 61 -10.10 3.68 -38.38
C ALA A 61 -9.10 3.81 -37.22
N MET A 62 -8.67 5.04 -36.91
CA MET A 62 -7.76 5.31 -35.79
C MET A 62 -8.38 4.96 -34.44
N LEU A 63 -9.66 5.30 -34.22
CA LEU A 63 -10.37 4.96 -32.99
C LEU A 63 -10.52 3.43 -32.84
N ARG A 64 -10.81 2.72 -33.93
CA ARG A 64 -10.89 1.25 -33.95
C ARG A 64 -9.54 0.64 -33.60
N ALA A 65 -8.46 1.07 -34.26
CA ALA A 65 -7.10 0.64 -33.97
C ALA A 65 -6.75 0.84 -32.48
N TRP A 66 -7.01 2.04 -31.95
CA TRP A 66 -6.77 2.33 -30.53
C TRP A 66 -7.59 1.44 -29.60
N ARG A 67 -8.88 1.24 -29.87
CA ARG A 67 -9.76 0.39 -29.03
C ARG A 67 -9.29 -1.07 -29.00
N VAL A 68 -8.78 -1.57 -30.13
CA VAL A 68 -8.30 -2.96 -30.24
C VAL A 68 -6.92 -3.14 -29.61
N GLY A 69 -6.00 -2.17 -29.78
CA GLY A 69 -4.65 -2.25 -29.22
C GLY A 69 -4.58 -1.95 -27.71
N LYS A 70 -5.42 -1.03 -27.21
CA LYS A 70 -5.39 -0.58 -25.80
C LYS A 70 -5.43 -1.71 -24.75
N PRO A 71 -6.25 -2.76 -24.89
CA PRO A 71 -6.27 -3.87 -23.93
C PRO A 71 -4.92 -4.55 -23.71
N LEU A 72 -4.04 -4.63 -24.72
CA LEU A 72 -2.71 -5.23 -24.57
C LEU A 72 -1.80 -4.38 -23.68
N PHE A 73 -1.78 -3.06 -23.90
CA PHE A 73 -1.08 -2.13 -23.02
C PHE A 73 -1.61 -2.20 -21.59
N LYS A 74 -2.94 -2.21 -21.44
CA LYS A 74 -3.57 -2.35 -20.13
C LYS A 74 -3.14 -3.63 -19.42
N ALA A 75 -3.08 -4.76 -20.12
CA ALA A 75 -2.65 -6.02 -19.52
C ALA A 75 -1.21 -5.93 -18.99
N ALA A 76 -0.30 -5.31 -19.74
CA ALA A 76 1.07 -5.07 -19.27
C ALA A 76 1.11 -4.15 -18.04
N ASP A 77 0.34 -3.06 -18.04
CA ASP A 77 0.28 -2.11 -16.93
C ASP A 77 -0.33 -2.74 -15.67
N ASP A 78 -1.35 -3.59 -15.81
CA ASP A 78 -1.97 -4.30 -14.69
C ASP A 78 -0.97 -5.27 -14.01
N ILE A 79 -0.09 -5.92 -14.79
CA ILE A 79 0.97 -6.79 -14.23
C ILE A 79 2.08 -5.95 -13.58
N ASP A 80 2.48 -4.83 -14.20
CA ASP A 80 3.45 -3.89 -13.63
C ASP A 80 2.95 -3.37 -12.27
N GLN A 81 1.65 -3.03 -12.18
CA GLN A 81 1.02 -2.64 -10.94
C GLN A 81 1.04 -3.77 -9.89
N ALA A 82 0.80 -5.03 -10.29
CA ALA A 82 0.91 -6.15 -9.38
C ALA A 82 2.33 -6.29 -8.79
N LEU A 83 3.38 -6.03 -9.58
CA LEU A 83 4.77 -6.01 -9.07
C LEU A 83 4.97 -4.93 -8.00
N VAL A 84 4.43 -3.73 -8.22
CA VAL A 84 4.47 -2.63 -7.24
C VAL A 84 3.73 -3.00 -5.96
N ASP A 85 2.59 -3.67 -6.09
CA ASP A 85 1.78 -4.09 -4.95
C ASP A 85 2.49 -5.17 -4.12
N LEU A 86 3.23 -6.09 -4.74
CA LEU A 86 4.05 -7.08 -4.03
C LEU A 86 5.15 -6.44 -3.18
N VAL A 87 5.83 -5.42 -3.72
CA VAL A 87 6.85 -4.65 -2.97
C VAL A 87 6.21 -3.89 -1.81
N SER A 88 5.09 -3.23 -2.09
CA SER A 88 4.32 -2.47 -1.09
C SER A 88 3.82 -3.36 0.04
N PHE A 89 3.34 -4.57 -0.28
CA PHE A 89 2.92 -5.57 0.69
C PHE A 89 4.06 -5.92 1.65
N ASN A 90 5.24 -6.27 1.14
CA ASN A 90 6.37 -6.64 1.99
C ASN A 90 6.77 -5.52 2.94
N ALA A 91 6.90 -4.30 2.42
CA ALA A 91 7.28 -3.13 3.21
C ALA A 91 6.25 -2.81 4.30
N ARG A 92 4.95 -2.91 3.97
CA ARG A 92 3.87 -2.71 4.95
C ARG A 92 3.87 -3.80 6.02
N TYR A 93 4.08 -5.05 5.63
CA TYR A 93 4.11 -6.17 6.57
C TYR A 93 5.26 -6.02 7.56
N GLN A 94 6.48 -5.80 7.07
CA GLN A 94 7.68 -5.58 7.89
C GLN A 94 7.45 -4.45 8.90
N LYS A 95 6.98 -3.29 8.44
CA LYS A 95 6.70 -2.15 9.31
C LYS A 95 5.64 -2.43 10.38
N ALA A 96 4.54 -3.07 10.00
CA ALA A 96 3.37 -3.22 10.87
C ALA A 96 3.50 -4.38 11.86
N TYR A 97 4.11 -5.49 11.45
CA TYR A 97 4.12 -6.74 12.20
C TYR A 97 5.48 -7.13 12.77
N GLU A 98 6.58 -6.62 12.22
CA GLU A 98 7.94 -6.96 12.69
C GLU A 98 8.56 -5.81 13.46
N GLU A 99 8.58 -4.61 12.87
CA GLU A 99 9.24 -3.44 13.47
C GLU A 99 8.40 -2.78 14.57
N LEU A 100 7.09 -2.66 14.37
CA LEU A 100 6.21 -1.98 15.32
C LEU A 100 6.20 -2.61 16.73
N PRO A 101 6.15 -3.96 16.89
CA PRO A 101 6.27 -4.58 18.21
C PRO A 101 7.59 -4.25 18.92
N VAL A 102 8.73 -4.36 18.20
CA VAL A 102 10.06 -4.04 18.73
C VAL A 102 10.12 -2.59 19.18
N ASN A 103 9.66 -1.67 18.34
CA ASN A 103 9.60 -0.25 18.65
C ASN A 103 8.73 0.05 19.89
N ARG A 104 7.62 -0.68 20.07
CA ARG A 104 6.76 -0.54 21.26
C ARG A 104 7.45 -1.06 22.52
N GLU A 105 8.20 -2.16 22.43
CA GLU A 105 9.00 -2.69 23.54
C GLU A 105 10.11 -1.74 23.95
N GLU A 106 10.88 -1.23 22.98
CA GLU A 106 11.91 -0.23 23.25
C GLU A 106 11.32 1.02 23.90
N LYS A 107 10.19 1.51 23.39
CA LYS A 107 9.50 2.66 23.98
C LYS A 107 9.07 2.39 25.42
N ARG A 108 8.59 1.18 25.73
CA ARG A 108 8.26 0.76 27.11
C ARG A 108 9.51 0.73 28.00
N ARG A 109 10.62 0.14 27.52
CA ARG A 109 11.90 0.09 28.25
C ARG A 109 12.45 1.49 28.54
N ARG A 110 12.47 2.37 27.53
CA ARG A 110 12.91 3.77 27.69
C ARG A 110 12.06 4.52 28.71
N LYS A 111 10.73 4.34 28.68
CA LYS A 111 9.82 4.94 29.68
C LYS A 111 10.08 4.40 31.10
N ALA A 112 10.31 3.10 31.25
CA ALA A 112 10.60 2.49 32.56
C ALA A 112 11.91 3.03 33.16
N LEU A 113 12.97 3.13 32.34
CA LEU A 113 14.25 3.72 32.77
C LEU A 113 14.10 5.19 33.14
N ALA A 114 13.35 5.97 32.37
CA ALA A 114 13.08 7.37 32.68
C ALA A 114 12.28 7.54 34.00
N LYS A 115 11.36 6.62 34.30
CA LYS A 115 10.60 6.62 35.57
C LYS A 115 11.48 6.23 36.77
N ALA A 116 12.37 5.26 36.61
CA ALA A 116 13.29 4.83 37.67
C ALA A 116 14.38 5.88 38.00
N GLY A 117 14.68 6.77 37.06
CA GLY A 117 15.60 7.90 37.26
C GLY A 117 14.96 9.15 37.86
N GLN A 118 13.64 9.17 38.09
CA GLN A 118 13.00 10.24 38.84
C GLN A 118 12.92 9.86 40.32
N PRO A 119 13.46 10.68 41.25
CA PRO A 119 13.16 10.50 42.67
C PRO A 119 11.64 10.61 42.84
N GLU A 120 11.06 9.69 43.62
CA GLU A 120 9.65 9.74 43.98
C GLU A 120 9.33 11.14 44.50
N ALA A 121 8.56 11.91 43.72
CA ALA A 121 8.02 13.17 44.19
C ALA A 121 6.99 12.82 45.28
N ILE A 122 7.49 12.87 46.52
CA ILE A 122 6.83 13.08 47.80
C ILE A 122 5.33 12.77 47.80
N GLU A 123 4.96 11.72 48.55
CA GLU A 123 3.62 11.44 49.02
C GLU A 123 2.90 12.74 49.44
N SER A 124 1.94 13.17 48.64
CA SER A 124 0.96 14.16 49.09
C SER A 124 -0.16 13.41 49.79
N GLY A 125 -0.10 13.41 51.12
CA GLY A 125 -1.13 12.88 52.03
C GLY A 125 -2.48 13.62 51.93
N PRO A 126 -3.50 13.18 52.70
CA PRO A 126 -4.90 13.19 52.28
C PRO A 126 -5.67 14.51 52.54
N THR A 127 -6.69 14.70 51.69
CA THR A 127 -7.96 15.45 51.91
C THR A 127 -7.89 16.88 52.45
N GLY A 128 -8.11 17.84 51.55
CA GLY A 128 -8.69 19.15 51.85
C GLY A 128 -9.82 19.45 50.87
N THR A 129 -11.05 19.52 51.38
CA THR A 129 -12.27 19.84 50.65
C THR A 129 -12.40 21.34 50.34
N VAL A 130 -13.19 21.65 49.29
CA VAL A 130 -13.94 22.91 48.99
C VAL A 130 -13.23 23.97 48.11
N PRO A 131 -13.91 24.72 47.20
CA PRO A 131 -15.17 24.49 46.44
C PRO A 131 -15.00 24.60 44.90
N ALA A 132 -16.05 24.20 44.18
CA ALA A 132 -16.22 24.40 42.75
C ALA A 132 -16.20 25.88 42.33
N GLN A 133 -15.33 26.24 41.39
CA GLN A 133 -15.53 27.40 40.51
C GLN A 133 -15.87 26.89 39.12
N LYS A 134 -17.12 27.14 38.69
CA LYS A 134 -17.52 27.07 37.28
C LYS A 134 -16.76 28.15 36.52
N GLN A 135 -15.84 27.76 35.65
CA GLN A 135 -15.43 28.59 34.53
C GLN A 135 -16.21 28.13 33.31
N GLU A 136 -17.16 28.96 32.91
CA GLU A 136 -17.95 28.82 31.69
C GLU A 136 -17.03 28.98 30.48
N PHE A 137 -16.67 27.86 29.85
CA PHE A 137 -16.15 27.84 28.47
C PHE A 137 -17.32 27.60 27.50
N GLY A 138 -18.32 28.48 27.54
CA GLY A 138 -19.38 28.55 26.55
C GLY A 138 -19.06 29.68 25.59
N ASP A 139 -18.27 29.41 24.55
CA ASP A 139 -18.30 30.15 23.27
C ASP A 139 -17.24 29.72 22.23
N VAL A 140 -16.35 28.77 22.54
CA VAL A 140 -15.28 28.38 21.59
C VAL A 140 -15.80 27.46 20.46
N PHE A 141 -16.99 26.88 20.58
CA PHE A 141 -17.49 25.86 19.64
C PHE A 141 -18.60 26.33 18.68
N ASP A 142 -19.08 27.57 18.77
CA ASP A 142 -20.22 28.01 17.93
C ASP A 142 -19.78 28.46 16.51
N GLY A 143 -18.48 28.58 16.25
CA GLY A 143 -17.93 28.95 14.94
C GLY A 143 -17.78 27.79 13.95
N LEU A 144 -17.89 26.53 14.38
CA LEU A 144 -17.52 25.36 13.54
C LEU A 144 -18.70 24.66 12.84
N LYS A 145 -19.89 25.26 12.83
CA LYS A 145 -21.12 24.68 12.22
C LYS A 145 -21.75 25.50 11.09
N ARG A 146 -21.03 26.45 10.48
CA ARG A 146 -21.46 27.10 9.23
C ARG A 146 -20.37 27.01 8.16
N GLY A 147 -20.67 26.28 7.09
CA GLY A 147 -19.82 25.99 5.93
C GLY A 147 -19.48 24.49 5.93
N ALA A 148 -20.31 23.58 5.40
CA ALA A 148 -20.93 23.56 4.06
C ALA A 148 -19.92 23.86 2.96
#